data_AF-A0A1A2T9Q7-F1
#
_entry.id   AF-A0A1A2T9Q7-F1
#
_cell.length_a   1.000
_cell.length_b   1.000
_cell.length_c   1.000
_cell.angle_alpha   90.00
_cell.angle_beta   90.00
_cell.angle_gamma   90.00
#
_symmetry.space_group_name_H-M   'P 1'
#
loop_
_entity.id
_entity.type
_entity.pdbx_description
1 polymer ?
#
loop_
_entity_poly.entity_id
_entity_poly.type
_entity_poly.pdbx_seq_one_letter_code
_entity_poly.pdbx_strand_id
1 'polypeptide(L)'
;MRGQGAETIEKYLDKVLPGTSNRHTVEQRPPAIEAKQRRLPGKPRPADVVLAEYESRNRKRREHIKPPLWRFWAPDPSDVFRWRIELDCGCIEERLKNSYCAEGKVKPDSTIATSSDFDGLAQEWLPPGEFLCCGKHRKRLKPIRNVADWGYCEVREFPADPVEPPQMWADHPDIWAVIQHPEPHKSAFWKTLLDCGHFADVVTDVDWKPEDGPTHPTPERLKEMRAEMAELDRWHKHLLDAGWPRPAPFHECYMCSVVRRLVAYEPIDWVSPRPKPVKPMKPKPSRTALERRLQKLESDAAQLREQLRNLPIED
;
A
#
# COMPACT_ATOMS: atom_id res chain seq x y z
N MET A 1 12.46 32.81 2.84
CA MET A 1 13.11 31.72 2.07
C MET A 1 12.34 30.41 2.26
N ARG A 2 11.09 30.38 1.82
CA ARG A 2 10.25 29.18 1.73
C ARG A 2 9.93 29.04 0.26
N GLY A 3 10.23 27.89 -0.37
CA GLY A 3 9.82 27.67 -1.75
C GLY A 3 10.68 26.77 -2.63
N GLN A 4 11.71 26.08 -2.13
CA GLN A 4 12.59 25.26 -3.00
C GLN A 4 12.73 23.79 -2.57
N GLY A 5 12.01 23.34 -1.54
CA GLY A 5 12.07 21.96 -1.06
C GLY A 5 10.97 21.02 -1.59
N ALA A 6 9.82 21.58 -2.02
CA ALA A 6 8.67 20.80 -2.47
C ALA A 6 8.79 20.38 -3.94
N GLU A 7 9.27 21.28 -4.82
CA GLU A 7 9.46 21.01 -6.25
C GLU A 7 10.47 19.89 -6.52
N THR A 8 11.43 19.67 -5.61
CA THR A 8 12.49 18.68 -5.79
C THR A 8 12.02 17.26 -5.48
N ILE A 9 10.99 17.10 -4.64
CA ILE A 9 10.42 15.78 -4.28
C ILE A 9 9.43 15.32 -5.34
N GLU A 10 8.56 16.21 -5.84
CA GLU A 10 7.65 15.90 -6.95
C GLU A 10 8.41 15.51 -8.23
N LYS A 11 9.48 16.25 -8.57
CA LYS A 11 10.36 15.88 -9.69
C LYS A 11 11.13 14.57 -9.50
N TYR A 12 11.33 14.12 -8.27
CA TYR A 12 11.99 12.84 -7.99
C TYR A 12 11.01 11.66 -8.09
N LEU A 13 9.74 11.87 -7.72
CA LEU A 13 8.69 10.86 -7.85
C LEU A 13 8.30 10.65 -9.33
N ASP A 14 8.19 11.71 -10.12
CA ASP A 14 7.91 11.62 -11.57
C ASP A 14 9.04 10.98 -12.38
N LYS A 15 10.29 11.06 -11.92
CA LYS A 15 11.45 10.45 -12.60
C LYS A 15 11.69 8.98 -12.24
N VAL A 16 11.17 8.51 -11.11
CA VAL A 16 11.35 7.12 -10.65
C VAL A 16 10.15 6.24 -11.03
N LEU A 17 9.00 6.84 -11.36
CA LEU A 17 7.81 6.15 -11.86
C LEU A 17 7.29 6.84 -13.13
N PRO A 18 7.93 6.65 -14.30
CA PRO A 18 7.40 7.20 -15.54
C PRO A 18 6.12 6.46 -15.94
N GLY A 19 4.99 7.16 -15.84
CA GLY A 19 3.78 6.91 -16.64
C GLY A 19 2.84 5.81 -16.15
N THR A 20 2.04 6.05 -15.11
CA THR A 20 0.77 5.34 -14.89
C THR A 20 -0.26 6.27 -14.25
N SER A 21 -0.82 7.18 -15.02
CA SER A 21 -2.06 7.87 -14.63
C SER A 21 -3.13 7.71 -15.70
N ASN A 22 -3.49 6.46 -15.99
CA ASN A 22 -4.88 6.18 -16.31
C ASN A 22 -5.61 5.87 -15.00
N ARG A 23 -6.15 6.91 -14.37
CA ARG A 23 -7.20 6.74 -13.36
C ARG A 23 -8.45 6.26 -14.08
N HIS A 24 -8.54 4.95 -14.33
CA HIS A 24 -9.78 4.33 -14.76
C HIS A 24 -10.78 4.43 -13.61
N THR A 25 -11.86 5.18 -13.83
CA THR A 25 -13.01 5.28 -12.94
C THR A 25 -13.73 3.93 -12.93
N VAL A 26 -13.46 3.12 -11.91
CA VAL A 26 -14.17 1.86 -11.67
C VAL A 26 -15.57 2.19 -11.15
N GLU A 27 -16.51 2.38 -12.08
CA GLU A 27 -17.92 2.69 -11.79
C GLU A 27 -18.74 1.46 -11.35
N GLN A 28 -18.12 0.28 -11.27
CA GLN A 28 -18.75 -0.98 -10.85
C GLN A 28 -18.15 -1.57 -9.57
N ARG A 29 -17.73 -0.72 -8.62
CA ARG A 29 -17.31 -1.23 -7.30
C ARG A 29 -18.54 -1.59 -6.47
N PRO A 30 -18.60 -2.79 -5.83
CA PRO A 30 -19.60 -3.10 -4.83
C PRO A 30 -19.62 -1.99 -3.76
N PRO A 31 -20.79 -1.60 -3.22
CA PRO A 31 -20.85 -0.53 -2.24
C PRO A 31 -19.92 -0.84 -1.07
N ALA A 32 -19.14 0.16 -0.68
CA ALA A 32 -18.26 0.06 0.47
C ALA A 32 -19.10 -0.37 1.67
N ILE A 33 -18.74 -1.49 2.32
CA ILE A 33 -19.26 -1.78 3.65
C ILE A 33 -18.79 -0.62 4.51
N GLU A 34 -19.73 0.18 5.01
CA GLU A 34 -19.39 1.32 5.87
C GLU A 34 -18.89 0.76 7.21
N ALA A 35 -17.56 0.64 7.32
CA ALA A 35 -16.92 0.10 8.50
C ALA A 35 -17.27 0.94 9.73
N LYS A 36 -17.70 0.29 10.82
CA LYS A 36 -18.19 0.98 12.01
C LYS A 36 -17.14 1.07 13.09
N GLN A 37 -16.95 2.26 13.65
CA GLN A 37 -16.16 2.41 14.87
C GLN A 37 -16.93 1.85 16.08
N ARG A 38 -16.37 0.83 16.75
CA ARG A 38 -16.95 0.24 17.96
C ARG A 38 -15.89 -0.49 18.77
N ARG A 39 -16.20 -0.81 20.03
CA ARG A 39 -15.37 -1.68 20.86
C ARG A 39 -15.42 -3.12 20.34
N LEU A 40 -14.27 -3.74 20.08
CA LEU A 40 -14.18 -5.10 19.56
C LEU A 40 -13.99 -6.14 20.68
N PRO A 41 -14.51 -7.37 20.54
CA PRO A 41 -14.37 -8.40 21.57
C PRO A 41 -12.91 -8.80 21.79
N GLY A 42 -12.57 -9.19 23.02
CA GLY A 42 -11.18 -9.48 23.43
C GLY A 42 -10.41 -8.24 23.89
N LYS A 43 -9.17 -8.43 24.30
CA LYS A 43 -8.27 -7.35 24.77
C LYS A 43 -7.23 -7.03 23.70
N PRO A 44 -6.82 -5.75 23.56
CA PRO A 44 -5.60 -5.41 22.84
C PRO A 44 -4.38 -6.15 23.39
N ARG A 45 -3.38 -6.38 22.55
CA ARG A 45 -2.06 -6.86 22.97
C ARG A 45 -1.39 -5.84 23.91
N PRO A 46 -0.55 -6.31 24.85
CA PRO A 46 0.23 -5.41 25.71
C PRO A 46 1.08 -4.42 24.90
N ALA A 47 1.09 -3.16 25.32
CA ALA A 47 1.73 -2.07 24.56
C ALA A 47 3.25 -2.24 24.44
N ASP A 48 3.90 -2.73 25.50
CA ASP A 48 5.32 -3.07 25.56
C ASP A 48 5.72 -4.14 24.54
N VAL A 49 4.91 -5.19 24.39
CA VAL A 49 5.14 -6.25 23.39
C VAL A 49 5.04 -5.67 21.97
N VAL A 50 4.02 -4.85 21.71
CA VAL A 50 3.84 -4.22 20.39
C VAL A 50 4.97 -3.25 20.06
N LEU A 51 5.41 -2.45 21.03
CA LEU A 51 6.54 -1.53 20.88
C LEU A 51 7.83 -2.28 20.57
N ALA A 52 8.15 -3.34 21.34
CA ALA A 52 9.36 -4.13 21.13
C ALA A 52 9.38 -4.82 19.75
N GLU A 53 8.25 -5.41 19.32
CA GLU A 53 8.13 -5.97 17.97
C GLU A 53 8.30 -4.91 16.89
N TYR A 54 7.68 -3.74 17.07
CA TYR A 54 7.76 -2.63 16.12
C TYR A 54 9.20 -2.14 15.98
N GLU A 55 9.88 -1.83 17.08
CA GLU A 55 11.26 -1.36 17.08
C GLU A 55 12.22 -2.39 16.46
N SER A 56 12.04 -3.67 16.75
CA SER A 56 12.83 -4.75 16.15
C SER A 56 12.68 -4.81 14.62
N ARG A 57 11.45 -4.73 14.10
CA ARG A 57 11.20 -4.67 12.66
C ARG A 57 11.75 -3.38 12.06
N ASN A 58 11.58 -2.26 12.76
CA ASN A 58 11.98 -0.95 12.27
C ASN A 58 13.50 -0.82 12.15
N ARG A 59 14.25 -1.37 13.12
CA ARG A 59 15.71 -1.47 13.05
C ARG A 59 16.19 -2.18 11.79
N LYS A 60 15.64 -3.36 11.49
CA LYS A 60 15.95 -4.12 10.27
C LYS A 60 15.63 -3.34 8.99
N ARG A 61 14.52 -2.58 8.97
CA ARG A 61 14.18 -1.71 7.84
C ARG A 61 15.19 -0.57 7.67
N ARG A 62 15.60 0.08 8.77
CA ARG A 62 16.55 1.20 8.74
C ARG A 62 17.95 0.81 8.29
N GLU A 63 18.34 -0.46 8.42
CA GLU A 63 19.59 -0.99 7.86
C GLU A 63 19.67 -0.83 6.33
N HIS A 64 18.51 -0.83 5.65
CA HIS A 64 18.42 -0.83 4.18
C HIS A 64 17.82 0.47 3.61
N ILE A 65 17.40 1.40 4.48
CA ILE A 65 16.71 2.63 4.09
C ILE A 65 17.56 3.83 4.49
N LYS A 66 17.76 4.77 3.57
CA LYS A 66 18.51 6.00 3.85
C LYS A 66 17.81 6.84 4.93
N PRO A 67 18.55 7.49 5.86
CA PRO A 67 17.96 8.26 6.96
C PRO A 67 16.87 9.27 6.59
N PRO A 68 16.99 10.04 5.48
CA PRO A 68 15.93 10.97 5.08
C PRO A 68 14.57 10.31 4.79
N LEU A 69 14.56 9.02 4.48
CA LEU A 69 13.36 8.26 4.14
C LEU A 69 12.77 7.49 5.34
N TRP A 70 13.46 7.49 6.49
CA TRP A 70 12.99 6.77 7.69
C TRP A 70 11.60 7.21 8.11
N ARG A 71 11.29 8.52 8.05
CA ARG A 71 9.96 9.02 8.43
C ARG A 71 8.81 8.37 7.65
N PHE A 72 9.03 7.94 6.41
CA PHE A 72 7.99 7.40 5.55
C PHE A 72 7.90 5.88 5.66
N TRP A 73 9.04 5.21 5.67
CA TRP A 73 9.12 3.74 5.52
C TRP A 73 9.52 3.00 6.81
N ALA A 74 10.07 3.73 7.77
CA ALA A 74 10.51 3.23 9.07
C ALA A 74 10.29 4.25 10.20
N PRO A 75 9.06 4.78 10.39
CA PRO A 75 8.80 5.94 11.24
C PRO A 75 9.11 5.67 12.71
N ASP A 76 9.27 6.73 13.50
CA ASP A 76 9.41 6.58 14.94
C ASP A 76 8.13 6.03 15.57
N PRO A 77 8.21 5.21 16.63
CA PRO A 77 7.02 4.62 17.25
C PRO A 77 5.99 5.67 17.72
N SER A 78 6.42 6.89 18.08
CA SER A 78 5.52 7.99 18.47
C SER A 78 4.64 8.53 17.32
N ASP A 79 4.98 8.19 16.08
CA ASP A 79 4.23 8.60 14.88
C ASP A 79 3.25 7.53 14.38
N VAL A 80 3.18 6.38 15.05
CA VAL A 80 2.39 5.23 14.65
C VAL A 80 1.25 4.99 15.63
N PHE A 81 0.03 4.88 15.10
CA PHE A 81 -1.17 4.60 15.89
C PHE A 81 -1.60 3.14 15.77
N ARG A 82 -2.10 2.59 16.88
CA ARG A 82 -2.56 1.21 17.02
C ARG A 82 -4.08 1.14 16.88
N TRP A 83 -4.53 0.30 15.95
CA TRP A 83 -5.92 0.01 15.70
C TRP A 83 -6.20 -1.48 15.91
N ARG A 84 -7.40 -1.82 16.35
CA ARG A 84 -7.94 -3.16 16.15
C ARG A 84 -8.94 -3.09 15.01
N ILE A 85 -8.89 -4.07 14.12
CA ILE A 85 -9.83 -4.19 13.02
C ILE A 85 -10.54 -5.53 13.11
N GLU A 86 -11.81 -5.54 12.72
CA GLU A 86 -12.61 -6.74 12.50
C GLU A 86 -12.91 -6.86 11.02
N LEU A 87 -12.61 -8.03 10.48
CA LEU A 87 -12.80 -8.37 9.09
C LEU A 87 -14.09 -9.17 8.90
N ASP A 88 -14.64 -9.17 7.68
CA ASP A 88 -15.86 -9.90 7.32
C ASP A 88 -15.81 -11.42 7.59
N CYS A 89 -14.62 -12.00 7.70
CA CYS A 89 -14.40 -13.37 8.13
C CYS A 89 -14.46 -13.58 9.65
N GLY A 90 -14.72 -12.53 10.42
CA GLY A 90 -14.73 -12.52 11.90
C GLY A 90 -13.35 -12.47 12.55
N CYS A 91 -12.26 -12.40 11.78
CA CYS A 91 -10.93 -12.22 12.36
C CYS A 91 -10.77 -10.81 12.93
N ILE A 92 -10.20 -10.74 14.13
CA ILE A 92 -9.80 -9.49 14.77
C ILE A 92 -8.28 -9.42 14.82
N GLU A 93 -7.73 -8.35 14.28
CA GLU A 93 -6.28 -8.15 14.14
C GLU A 93 -5.88 -6.75 14.61
N GLU A 94 -4.65 -6.62 15.12
CA GLU A 94 -4.08 -5.31 15.41
C GLU A 94 -3.31 -4.77 14.21
N ARG A 95 -3.58 -3.52 13.83
CA ARG A 95 -2.92 -2.82 12.73
C ARG A 95 -2.21 -1.57 13.23
N LEU A 96 -1.02 -1.37 12.68
CA LEU A 96 -0.18 -0.20 12.91
C LEU A 96 -0.26 0.68 11.66
N LYS A 97 -0.69 1.92 11.82
CA LYS A 97 -0.77 2.88 10.70
C LYS A 97 -0.05 4.17 11.06
N ASN A 98 0.69 4.68 10.09
CA ASN A 98 1.40 5.95 10.22
C ASN A 98 0.39 7.09 10.25
N SER A 99 0.60 8.06 11.12
CA SER A 99 -0.31 9.20 11.31
C SER A 99 0.05 10.44 10.50
N TYR A 100 0.93 10.30 9.50
CA TYR A 100 1.42 11.44 8.72
C TYR A 100 0.42 11.83 7.62
N CYS A 101 -0.16 13.02 7.73
CA CYS A 101 -0.83 13.72 6.64
C CYS A 101 0.10 14.81 6.10
N ALA A 102 0.04 15.09 4.79
CA ALA A 102 0.91 16.06 4.09
C ALA A 102 0.90 17.49 4.68
N GLU A 103 -0.09 17.83 5.52
CA GLU A 103 -0.27 19.17 6.10
C GLU A 103 0.38 19.36 7.49
N GLY A 104 1.15 18.39 7.99
CA GLY A 104 1.86 18.52 9.29
C GLY A 104 0.95 18.56 10.52
N LYS A 105 -0.37 18.43 10.34
CA LYS A 105 -1.34 18.16 11.41
C LYS A 105 -1.60 16.66 11.46
N VAL A 106 -1.25 16.06 12.59
CA VAL A 106 -1.58 14.67 12.87
C VAL A 106 -3.08 14.58 13.07
N LYS A 107 -3.79 14.01 12.09
CA LYS A 107 -5.16 13.53 12.30
C LYS A 107 -5.08 12.02 12.50
N PRO A 108 -5.40 11.49 13.70
CA PRO A 108 -5.75 10.07 13.87
C PRO A 108 -6.86 9.66 12.88
N ASP A 109 -7.66 10.63 12.44
CA ASP A 109 -8.80 10.49 11.53
C ASP A 109 -8.44 10.58 10.03
N SER A 110 -7.28 10.09 9.59
CA SER A 110 -7.15 9.58 8.20
C SER A 110 -7.47 8.08 8.10
N THR A 111 -8.10 7.60 9.18
CA THR A 111 -9.12 6.57 9.29
C THR A 111 -8.77 5.25 8.63
N ILE A 112 -8.40 4.28 9.47
CA ILE A 112 -8.32 2.86 9.11
C ILE A 112 -9.52 2.39 8.23
N ALA A 113 -10.69 3.01 8.37
CA ALA A 113 -11.89 2.85 7.54
C ALA A 113 -11.68 3.06 6.03
N THR A 114 -10.85 4.04 5.64
CA THR A 114 -10.57 4.39 4.23
C THR A 114 -9.21 3.88 3.76
N SER A 115 -8.48 3.16 4.64
CA SER A 115 -7.19 2.57 4.30
C SER A 115 -7.37 1.17 3.72
N SER A 116 -6.31 0.65 3.13
CA SER A 116 -6.21 -0.73 2.68
C SER A 116 -4.78 -1.25 2.90
N ASP A 117 -4.57 -2.53 2.65
CA ASP A 117 -3.22 -3.09 2.53
C ASP A 117 -2.68 -2.96 1.10
N PHE A 118 -1.37 -3.05 0.97
CA PHE A 118 -0.68 -3.12 -0.32
C PHE A 118 -0.56 -4.58 -0.74
N ASP A 119 -0.99 -4.88 -1.96
CA ASP A 119 -0.73 -6.16 -2.61
C ASP A 119 0.70 -6.18 -3.14
N GLY A 120 1.58 -6.91 -2.44
CA GLY A 120 2.98 -7.06 -2.85
C GLY A 120 3.17 -7.89 -4.12
N LEU A 121 2.18 -8.68 -4.57
CA LEU A 121 2.28 -9.43 -5.83
C LEU A 121 1.95 -8.52 -7.01
N ALA A 122 0.78 -7.88 -6.99
CA ALA A 122 0.39 -6.96 -8.04
C ALA A 122 1.11 -5.60 -7.98
N GLN A 123 1.83 -5.31 -6.90
CA GLN A 123 2.42 -4.00 -6.61
C GLN A 123 1.37 -2.87 -6.64
N GLU A 124 0.16 -3.14 -6.13
CA GLU A 124 -0.95 -2.19 -6.10
C GLU A 124 -1.56 -2.06 -4.71
N TRP A 125 -2.22 -0.93 -4.45
CA TRP A 125 -3.08 -0.82 -3.28
C TRP A 125 -4.36 -1.61 -3.50
N LEU A 126 -4.75 -2.39 -2.49
CA LEU A 126 -6.06 -3.01 -2.49
C LEU A 126 -7.17 -1.94 -2.47
N PRO A 127 -8.38 -2.29 -2.93
CA PRO A 127 -9.54 -1.44 -2.76
C PRO A 127 -9.66 -0.92 -1.31
N PRO A 128 -10.05 0.36 -1.11
CA PRO A 128 -10.23 0.90 0.23
C PRO A 128 -11.13 0.02 1.11
N GLY A 129 -10.73 -0.20 2.36
CA GLY A 129 -11.42 -1.09 3.29
C GLY A 129 -11.01 -2.56 3.16
N GLU A 130 -10.10 -2.93 2.26
CA GLU A 130 -9.63 -4.30 2.11
C GLU A 130 -8.25 -4.53 2.74
N PHE A 131 -8.13 -5.62 3.50
CA PHE A 131 -6.93 -5.97 4.25
C PHE A 131 -6.57 -7.45 4.09
N LEU A 132 -5.27 -7.74 4.12
CA LEU A 132 -4.74 -9.10 4.07
C LEU A 132 -5.06 -9.84 5.37
N CYS A 133 -5.87 -10.89 5.33
CA CYS A 133 -6.16 -11.78 6.44
C CYS A 133 -5.34 -13.06 6.33
N CYS A 134 -4.11 -13.03 6.85
CA CYS A 134 -3.18 -14.14 6.69
C CYS A 134 -3.34 -15.25 7.73
N GLY A 135 -4.11 -15.04 8.81
CA GLY A 135 -3.87 -15.75 10.07
C GLY A 135 -4.56 -17.10 10.29
N LYS A 136 -5.74 -17.41 9.72
CA LYS A 136 -6.60 -18.49 10.29
C LYS A 136 -7.45 -19.30 9.32
N HIS A 137 -7.24 -19.17 8.01
CA HIS A 137 -8.09 -19.86 7.02
C HIS A 137 -7.40 -21.10 6.46
N ARG A 138 -7.90 -22.29 6.84
CA ARG A 138 -7.33 -23.62 6.49
C ARG A 138 -7.38 -23.96 5.00
N LYS A 139 -8.29 -23.36 4.22
CA LYS A 139 -8.38 -23.53 2.77
C LYS A 139 -8.75 -22.21 2.13
N ARG A 140 -7.85 -21.73 1.28
CA ARG A 140 -8.01 -20.50 0.51
C ARG A 140 -8.38 -20.91 -0.90
N LEU A 141 -9.67 -21.17 -1.13
CA LEU A 141 -10.13 -21.35 -2.50
C LEU A 141 -9.87 -20.05 -3.25
N LYS A 142 -9.23 -20.14 -4.40
CA LYS A 142 -9.06 -19.01 -5.30
C LYS A 142 -10.33 -18.95 -6.16
N PRO A 143 -11.27 -18.02 -5.91
CA PRO A 143 -12.43 -17.91 -6.76
C PRO A 143 -11.98 -17.50 -8.17
N ILE A 144 -12.66 -18.06 -9.16
CA ILE A 144 -12.46 -17.65 -10.55
C ILE A 144 -13.26 -16.36 -10.75
N ARG A 145 -12.62 -15.35 -11.34
CA ARG A 145 -13.15 -14.01 -11.57
C ARG A 145 -12.94 -13.64 -13.02
N ASN A 146 -13.90 -12.95 -13.63
CA ASN A 146 -13.74 -12.52 -15.02
C ASN A 146 -12.74 -11.36 -15.11
N VAL A 147 -12.06 -11.26 -16.24
CA VAL A 147 -11.30 -10.06 -16.60
C VAL A 147 -12.32 -8.96 -16.91
N ALA A 148 -12.28 -7.90 -16.13
CA ALA A 148 -13.13 -6.72 -16.31
C ALA A 148 -12.46 -5.66 -17.19
N ASP A 149 -11.14 -5.55 -17.12
CA ASP A 149 -10.38 -4.58 -17.92
C ASP A 149 -8.98 -5.10 -18.24
N TRP A 150 -8.54 -4.86 -19.48
CA TRP A 150 -7.19 -5.12 -19.96
C TRP A 150 -6.40 -3.83 -19.82
N GLY A 151 -5.76 -3.68 -18.66
CA GLY A 151 -5.10 -2.44 -18.28
C GLY A 151 -3.76 -2.23 -18.97
N TYR A 152 -2.70 -2.10 -18.17
CA TYR A 152 -1.37 -1.81 -18.68
C TYR A 152 -0.72 -3.05 -19.33
N CYS A 153 -0.06 -2.86 -20.47
CA CYS A 153 0.72 -3.87 -21.16
C CYS A 153 2.19 -3.46 -21.21
N GLU A 154 3.08 -4.38 -20.84
CA GLU A 154 4.53 -4.25 -21.00
C GLU A 154 5.05 -5.39 -21.89
N VAL A 155 5.78 -5.04 -22.94
CA VAL A 155 6.50 -6.06 -23.73
C VAL A 155 7.86 -6.29 -23.07
N ARG A 156 8.12 -7.54 -22.70
CA ARG A 156 9.41 -7.96 -22.14
C ARG A 156 10.15 -8.83 -23.14
N GLU A 157 11.46 -8.60 -23.22
CA GLU A 157 12.38 -9.38 -24.05
C GLU A 157 13.10 -10.40 -23.16
N PHE A 158 13.15 -11.64 -23.62
CA PHE A 158 13.81 -12.74 -22.95
C PHE A 158 14.93 -13.29 -23.85
N PRO A 159 16.07 -13.69 -23.27
CA PRO A 159 17.05 -14.47 -24.01
C PRO A 159 16.45 -15.83 -24.42
N ALA A 160 17.16 -16.55 -25.29
CA ALA A 160 16.85 -17.95 -25.54
C ALA A 160 16.85 -18.73 -24.22
N ASP A 161 15.88 -19.62 -24.07
CA ASP A 161 15.78 -20.53 -22.94
C ASP A 161 16.96 -21.52 -22.96
N PRO A 162 17.46 -21.95 -21.77
CA PRO A 162 18.55 -22.91 -21.71
C PRO A 162 18.15 -24.27 -22.29
N VAL A 163 19.10 -24.95 -22.95
CA VAL A 163 18.88 -26.30 -23.48
C VAL A 163 18.59 -27.30 -22.36
N GLU A 164 19.29 -27.17 -21.23
CA GLU A 164 19.03 -27.99 -20.05
C GLU A 164 17.86 -27.41 -19.25
N PRO A 165 16.91 -28.24 -18.80
CA PRO A 165 15.79 -27.78 -17.98
C PRO A 165 16.25 -27.07 -16.71
N PRO A 166 15.70 -25.89 -16.39
CA PRO A 166 15.92 -25.26 -15.10
C PRO A 166 15.51 -26.18 -13.95
N GLN A 167 16.06 -25.95 -12.74
CA GLN A 167 15.84 -26.79 -11.56
C GLN A 167 14.36 -27.10 -11.26
N MET A 168 13.46 -26.15 -11.53
CA MET A 168 12.02 -26.33 -11.33
C MET A 168 11.35 -27.32 -12.30
N TRP A 169 12.01 -27.64 -13.42
CA TRP A 169 11.58 -28.58 -14.46
C TRP A 169 12.52 -29.79 -14.59
N ALA A 170 13.49 -29.95 -13.67
CA ALA A 170 14.47 -31.03 -13.73
C ALA A 170 13.84 -32.43 -13.74
N ASP A 171 12.74 -32.61 -13.01
CA ASP A 171 12.00 -33.88 -12.93
C ASP A 171 11.03 -34.09 -14.12
N HIS A 172 10.88 -33.09 -15.00
CA HIS A 172 9.95 -33.08 -16.13
C HIS A 172 10.60 -32.54 -17.43
N PRO A 173 11.67 -33.19 -17.93
CA PRO A 173 12.42 -32.73 -19.10
C PRO A 173 11.60 -32.79 -20.41
N ASP A 174 10.62 -33.69 -20.47
CA ASP A 174 9.67 -33.82 -21.57
C ASP A 174 8.76 -32.59 -21.69
N ILE A 175 8.28 -32.06 -20.56
CA ILE A 175 7.49 -30.82 -20.53
C ILE A 175 8.37 -29.63 -20.94
N TRP A 176 9.60 -29.54 -20.43
CA TRP A 176 10.55 -28.49 -20.80
C TRP A 176 10.78 -28.44 -22.31
N ALA A 177 11.02 -29.59 -22.94
CA ALA A 177 11.24 -29.67 -24.38
C ALA A 177 10.08 -29.14 -25.23
N VAL A 178 8.85 -29.16 -24.69
CA VAL A 178 7.64 -28.63 -25.36
C VAL A 178 7.47 -27.12 -25.16
N ILE A 179 7.87 -26.58 -24.00
CA ILE A 179 7.61 -25.18 -23.65
C ILE A 179 8.82 -24.25 -23.83
N GLN A 180 10.02 -24.81 -24.05
CA GLN A 180 11.25 -24.02 -24.21
C GLN A 180 11.24 -23.19 -25.51
N HIS A 181 11.81 -21.99 -25.43
CA HIS A 181 12.04 -21.10 -26.57
C HIS A 181 13.53 -21.09 -26.94
N PRO A 182 13.96 -21.83 -27.97
CA PRO A 182 15.39 -21.97 -28.30
C PRO A 182 16.03 -20.69 -28.85
N GLU A 183 15.22 -19.69 -29.21
CA GLU A 183 15.65 -18.38 -29.69
C GLU A 183 15.16 -17.27 -28.74
N PRO A 184 15.83 -16.10 -28.70
CA PRO A 184 15.32 -14.95 -27.97
C PRO A 184 13.90 -14.61 -28.41
N HIS A 185 13.02 -14.37 -27.45
CA HIS A 185 11.61 -14.13 -27.70
C HIS A 185 11.09 -12.94 -26.91
N LYS A 186 9.90 -12.48 -27.28
CA LYS A 186 9.21 -11.38 -26.61
C LYS A 186 7.82 -11.83 -26.22
N SER A 187 7.34 -11.35 -25.08
CA SER A 187 5.98 -11.61 -24.62
C SER A 187 5.35 -10.34 -24.07
N ALA A 188 4.06 -10.18 -24.29
CA ALA A 188 3.28 -9.11 -23.72
C ALA A 188 2.75 -9.53 -22.33
N PHE A 189 3.08 -8.74 -21.31
CA PHE A 189 2.61 -8.89 -19.95
C PHE A 189 1.51 -7.87 -19.68
N TRP A 190 0.29 -8.36 -19.57
CA TRP A 190 -0.89 -7.57 -19.26
C TRP A 190 -1.16 -7.60 -17.76
N LYS A 191 -1.31 -6.40 -17.18
CA LYS A 191 -1.86 -6.22 -15.85
C LYS A 191 -3.37 -6.03 -15.96
N THR A 192 -4.11 -7.11 -15.76
CA THR A 192 -5.57 -7.13 -15.93
C THR A 192 -6.29 -6.84 -14.62
N LEU A 193 -7.38 -6.08 -14.67
CA LEU A 193 -8.28 -5.88 -13.55
C LEU A 193 -9.39 -6.93 -13.61
N LEU A 194 -9.59 -7.67 -12.53
CA LEU A 194 -10.66 -8.65 -12.40
C LEU A 194 -11.96 -7.99 -11.90
N ASP A 195 -13.10 -8.62 -12.15
CA ASP A 195 -14.43 -8.14 -11.72
C ASP A 195 -14.57 -7.94 -10.20
N CYS A 196 -13.70 -8.57 -9.40
CA CYS A 196 -13.63 -8.37 -7.96
C CYS A 196 -12.84 -7.13 -7.52
N GLY A 197 -12.19 -6.43 -8.46
CA GLY A 197 -11.35 -5.26 -8.21
C GLY A 197 -9.88 -5.56 -7.87
N HIS A 198 -9.43 -6.82 -8.00
CA HIS A 198 -8.03 -7.23 -7.84
C HIS A 198 -7.36 -7.41 -9.19
N PHE A 199 -6.03 -7.40 -9.20
CA PHE A 199 -5.25 -7.55 -10.42
C PHE A 199 -4.76 -8.98 -10.63
N ALA A 200 -4.54 -9.34 -11.89
CA ALA A 200 -3.84 -10.55 -12.31
C ALA A 200 -2.94 -10.26 -13.51
N ASP A 201 -1.79 -10.94 -13.55
CA ASP A 201 -0.89 -10.87 -14.68
C ASP A 201 -1.28 -11.93 -15.72
N VAL A 202 -1.39 -11.51 -16.97
CA VAL A 202 -1.73 -12.37 -18.11
C VAL A 202 -0.66 -12.20 -19.18
N VAL A 203 -0.12 -13.32 -19.67
CA VAL A 203 0.90 -13.32 -20.72
C VAL A 203 0.26 -13.69 -22.05
N THR A 204 0.56 -12.91 -23.08
CA THR A 204 0.10 -13.14 -24.46
C THR A 204 1.26 -12.97 -25.44
N ASP A 205 1.00 -13.35 -26.69
CA ASP A 205 1.84 -12.93 -27.81
C ASP A 205 1.86 -11.40 -27.93
N VAL A 206 2.95 -10.84 -28.45
CA VAL A 206 3.16 -9.38 -28.55
C VAL A 206 2.12 -8.69 -29.42
N ASP A 207 1.68 -9.37 -30.48
CA ASP A 207 0.75 -8.79 -31.46
C ASP A 207 -0.72 -8.94 -31.06
N TRP A 208 -1.00 -9.72 -30.00
CA TRP A 208 -2.37 -9.90 -29.51
C TRP A 208 -2.85 -8.65 -28.78
N LYS A 209 -4.09 -8.25 -29.05
CA LYS A 209 -4.80 -7.18 -28.34
C LYS A 209 -6.18 -7.65 -27.87
N PRO A 210 -6.77 -6.99 -26.84
CA PRO A 210 -8.07 -7.38 -26.30
C PRO A 210 -9.19 -7.51 -27.34
N GLU A 211 -9.16 -6.70 -28.40
CA GLU A 211 -10.15 -6.71 -29.48
C GLU A 211 -10.09 -7.96 -30.35
N ASP A 212 -8.95 -8.65 -30.41
CA ASP A 212 -8.81 -9.90 -31.17
C ASP A 212 -9.59 -11.06 -30.49
N GLY A 213 -9.84 -10.92 -29.19
CA GLY A 213 -10.52 -11.93 -28.38
C GLY A 213 -9.68 -13.20 -28.16
N PRO A 214 -10.25 -14.20 -27.47
CA PRO A 214 -9.57 -15.46 -27.23
C PRO A 214 -9.56 -16.35 -28.48
N THR A 215 -8.45 -17.05 -28.67
CA THR A 215 -8.37 -18.19 -29.58
C THR A 215 -8.81 -19.47 -28.88
N HIS A 216 -9.26 -20.46 -29.66
CA HIS A 216 -9.77 -21.74 -29.16
C HIS A 216 -9.13 -22.92 -29.89
N PRO A 217 -8.83 -24.03 -29.21
CA PRO A 217 -8.47 -25.29 -29.86
C PRO A 217 -9.61 -25.82 -30.75
N THR A 218 -9.28 -26.71 -31.68
CA THR A 218 -10.29 -27.41 -32.48
C THR A 218 -11.17 -28.30 -31.60
N PRO A 219 -12.44 -28.59 -32.00
CA PRO A 219 -13.32 -29.48 -31.25
C PRO A 219 -12.73 -30.87 -30.99
N GLU A 220 -12.00 -31.41 -31.96
CA GLU A 220 -11.29 -32.70 -31.84
C GLU A 220 -10.22 -32.61 -30.75
N ARG A 221 -9.38 -31.57 -30.78
CA ARG A 221 -8.34 -31.39 -29.76
C ARG A 221 -8.94 -31.19 -28.38
N LEU A 222 -10.03 -30.44 -28.27
CA LEU A 222 -10.74 -30.23 -27.00
C LEU A 222 -11.31 -31.55 -26.44
N LYS A 223 -11.77 -32.46 -27.31
CA LYS A 223 -12.23 -33.80 -26.91
C LYS A 223 -11.07 -34.66 -26.39
N GLU A 224 -9.92 -34.63 -27.06
CA GLU A 224 -8.70 -35.31 -26.58
C GLU A 224 -8.28 -34.79 -25.22
N MET A 225 -8.19 -33.46 -25.06
CA MET A 225 -7.82 -32.82 -23.79
C MET A 225 -8.78 -33.22 -22.65
N ARG A 226 -10.10 -33.29 -22.91
CA ARG A 226 -11.06 -33.77 -21.90
C ARG A 226 -10.87 -35.25 -21.53
N ALA A 227 -10.46 -36.09 -22.48
CA ALA A 227 -10.24 -37.52 -22.25
C ALA A 227 -8.92 -37.79 -21.51
N GLU A 228 -7.87 -37.03 -21.80
CA GLU A 228 -6.54 -37.15 -21.19
C GLU A 228 -6.54 -36.71 -19.71
N MET A 229 -7.50 -35.88 -19.30
CA MET A 229 -7.34 -35.02 -18.12
C MET A 229 -8.42 -35.22 -17.02
N ALA A 230 -8.64 -36.47 -16.58
CA ALA A 230 -9.62 -36.80 -15.53
C ALA A 230 -9.27 -36.22 -14.13
N GLU A 231 -7.97 -36.11 -13.80
CA GLU A 231 -7.46 -35.69 -12.49
C GLU A 231 -7.02 -34.22 -12.43
N LEU A 232 -7.63 -33.36 -13.25
CA LEU A 232 -7.31 -31.94 -13.20
C LEU A 232 -7.79 -31.25 -11.93
N ASP A 233 -7.05 -30.20 -11.56
CA ASP A 233 -7.51 -29.22 -10.60
C ASP A 233 -8.77 -28.48 -11.10
N ARG A 234 -9.37 -27.70 -10.20
CA ARG A 234 -10.59 -26.94 -10.47
C ARG A 234 -10.42 -25.91 -11.59
N TRP A 235 -9.23 -25.34 -11.73
CA TRP A 235 -8.93 -24.29 -12.71
C TRP A 235 -8.96 -24.84 -14.13
N HIS A 236 -8.21 -25.91 -14.38
CA HIS A 236 -8.15 -26.52 -15.70
C HIS A 236 -9.48 -27.15 -16.12
N LYS A 237 -10.25 -27.69 -15.17
CA LYS A 237 -11.64 -28.13 -15.44
C LYS A 237 -12.51 -26.98 -15.93
N HIS A 238 -12.43 -25.82 -15.28
CA HIS A 238 -13.18 -24.63 -15.71
C HIS A 238 -12.73 -24.13 -17.09
N LEU A 239 -11.42 -24.17 -17.40
CA LEU A 239 -10.92 -23.88 -18.75
C LEU A 239 -11.50 -24.84 -19.79
N LEU A 240 -11.51 -26.15 -19.53
CA LEU A 240 -12.07 -27.15 -20.47
C LEU A 240 -13.56 -26.95 -20.71
N ASP A 241 -14.32 -26.63 -19.65
CA ASP A 241 -15.75 -26.33 -19.75
C ASP A 241 -15.99 -25.08 -20.59
N ALA A 242 -15.10 -24.08 -20.50
CA ALA A 242 -15.14 -22.85 -21.31
C ALA A 242 -14.55 -23.00 -22.74
N GLY A 243 -14.14 -24.21 -23.15
CA GLY A 243 -13.54 -24.42 -24.48
C GLY A 243 -12.09 -23.97 -24.61
N TRP A 244 -11.37 -23.94 -23.48
CA TRP A 244 -9.95 -23.60 -23.33
C TRP A 244 -9.54 -22.31 -24.06
N PRO A 245 -10.16 -21.16 -23.76
CA PRO A 245 -9.82 -19.88 -24.38
C PRO A 245 -8.38 -19.46 -24.07
N ARG A 246 -7.68 -18.90 -25.05
CA ARG A 246 -6.34 -18.31 -24.90
C ARG A 246 -6.24 -16.90 -25.53
N PRO A 247 -5.97 -15.84 -24.75
CA PRO A 247 -5.90 -15.84 -23.28
C PRO A 247 -7.26 -16.14 -22.64
N ALA A 248 -7.26 -16.59 -21.38
CA ALA A 248 -8.51 -16.87 -20.68
C ALA A 248 -9.22 -15.56 -20.28
N PRO A 249 -10.53 -15.42 -20.49
CA PRO A 249 -11.29 -14.21 -20.13
C PRO A 249 -11.60 -14.13 -18.62
N PHE A 250 -10.99 -15.01 -17.82
CA PHE A 250 -11.17 -15.12 -16.38
C PHE A 250 -9.87 -15.66 -15.77
N HIS A 251 -9.68 -15.48 -14.46
CA HIS A 251 -8.52 -15.99 -13.72
C HIS A 251 -8.88 -16.38 -12.29
N GLU A 252 -8.10 -17.31 -11.72
CA GLU A 252 -8.11 -17.54 -10.27
C GLU A 252 -7.58 -16.30 -9.54
N CYS A 253 -8.43 -15.66 -8.75
CA CYS A 253 -8.02 -14.50 -7.96
C CYS A 253 -7.38 -14.95 -6.64
N TYR A 254 -6.04 -14.90 -6.56
CA TYR A 254 -5.32 -15.16 -5.31
C TYR A 254 -5.73 -14.18 -4.20
N MET A 255 -5.93 -12.91 -4.54
CA MET A 255 -6.25 -11.86 -3.57
C MET A 255 -7.59 -12.11 -2.87
N CYS A 256 -8.65 -12.48 -3.59
CA CYS A 256 -9.92 -12.90 -2.96
C CYS A 256 -9.77 -14.03 -1.93
N SER A 257 -8.74 -14.86 -2.06
CA SER A 257 -8.49 -15.97 -1.13
C SER A 257 -7.88 -15.50 0.20
N VAL A 258 -7.18 -14.35 0.20
CA VAL A 258 -6.42 -13.81 1.35
C VAL A 258 -6.92 -12.47 1.86
N VAL A 259 -7.71 -11.74 1.07
CA VAL A 259 -8.20 -10.39 1.38
C VAL A 259 -9.60 -10.44 1.95
N ARG A 260 -9.84 -9.61 2.96
CA ARG A 260 -11.13 -9.50 3.64
C ARG A 260 -11.50 -8.03 3.81
N ARG A 261 -12.80 -7.76 3.82
CA ARG A 261 -13.31 -6.40 4.00
C ARG A 261 -13.36 -6.04 5.47
N LEU A 262 -13.03 -4.79 5.76
CA LEU A 262 -13.16 -4.17 7.06
C LEU A 262 -14.64 -3.98 7.40
N VAL A 263 -15.07 -4.51 8.54
CA VAL A 263 -16.45 -4.38 9.03
C VAL A 263 -16.52 -3.44 10.22
N ALA A 264 -15.51 -3.48 11.10
CA ALA A 264 -15.44 -2.59 12.25
C ALA A 264 -14.01 -2.30 12.69
N TYR A 265 -13.83 -1.22 13.45
CA TYR A 265 -12.53 -0.84 13.99
C TYR A 265 -12.62 -0.18 15.37
N GLU A 266 -11.57 -0.34 16.16
CA GLU A 266 -11.40 0.22 17.51
C GLU A 266 -10.05 0.95 17.59
N PRO A 267 -10.02 2.27 17.86
CA PRO A 267 -8.77 2.96 18.17
C PRO A 267 -8.24 2.49 19.54
N ILE A 268 -6.95 2.19 19.63
CA ILE A 268 -6.31 1.81 20.90
C ILE A 268 -5.54 3.02 21.45
N ASP A 269 -4.30 3.22 20.98
CA ASP A 269 -3.36 4.22 21.46
C ASP A 269 -2.18 4.39 20.47
N TRP A 270 -1.22 5.24 20.82
CA TRP A 270 0.05 5.36 20.11
C TRP A 270 0.97 4.20 20.47
N VAL A 271 1.79 3.73 19.52
CA VAL A 271 2.78 2.64 19.81
C VAL A 271 3.76 3.05 20.90
N SER A 272 4.14 4.33 20.95
CA SER A 272 4.90 4.91 22.06
C SER A 272 4.24 6.22 22.52
N PRO A 273 4.27 6.54 23.83
CA PRO A 273 3.78 7.82 24.32
C PRO A 273 4.40 8.97 23.54
N ARG A 274 3.55 9.86 23.01
CA ARG A 274 4.06 11.03 22.31
C ARG A 274 4.81 11.94 23.28
N PRO A 275 5.97 12.48 22.88
CA PRO A 275 6.54 13.60 23.58
C PRO A 275 5.48 14.69 23.67
N LYS A 276 5.28 15.27 24.86
CA LYS A 276 4.41 16.44 25.01
C LYS A 276 4.85 17.45 23.96
N PRO A 277 3.93 18.02 23.14
CA PRO A 277 4.33 19.00 22.15
C PRO A 277 5.15 20.06 22.85
N VAL A 278 6.39 20.24 22.39
CA VAL A 278 7.25 21.33 22.86
C VAL A 278 6.42 22.58 22.63
N LYS A 279 5.99 23.24 23.73
CA LYS A 279 5.22 24.48 23.62
C LYS A 279 5.98 25.35 22.63
N PRO A 280 5.33 25.89 21.58
CA PRO A 280 6.03 26.73 20.63
C PRO A 280 6.81 27.75 21.44
N MET A 281 8.14 27.79 21.25
CA MET A 281 8.96 28.83 21.86
C MET A 281 8.23 30.13 21.55
N LYS A 282 7.89 30.89 22.60
CA LYS A 282 7.21 32.17 22.46
C LYS A 282 7.89 32.90 21.30
N PRO A 283 7.14 33.37 20.29
CA PRO A 283 7.75 33.98 19.11
C PRO A 283 8.76 35.02 19.59
N LYS A 284 9.98 34.97 19.03
CA LYS A 284 10.99 36.00 19.33
C LYS A 284 10.30 37.36 19.14
N PRO A 285 10.31 38.24 20.16
CA PRO A 285 9.64 39.52 20.05
C PRO A 285 10.14 40.23 18.82
N SER A 286 9.22 40.76 18.01
CA SER A 286 9.59 41.49 16.80
C SER A 286 10.47 42.69 17.18
N ARG A 287 11.31 43.13 16.25
CA ARG A 287 12.13 44.33 16.44
C ARG A 287 11.30 45.52 16.92
N THR A 288 10.11 45.71 16.33
CA THR A 288 9.15 46.75 16.73
C THR A 288 8.63 46.58 18.15
N ALA A 289 8.43 45.34 18.63
CA ALA A 289 8.02 45.09 20.01
C ALA A 289 9.15 45.38 21.00
N LEU A 290 10.40 45.12 20.61
CA LEU A 290 11.58 45.49 21.41
C LEU A 290 11.80 47.01 21.43
N GLU A 291 11.65 47.69 20.30
CA GLU A 291 11.76 49.16 20.19
C GLU A 291 10.71 49.86 21.06
N ARG A 292 9.44 49.42 21.04
CA ARG A 292 8.40 49.97 21.94
C ARG A 292 8.73 49.73 23.41
N ARG A 293 9.29 48.56 23.73
CA ARG A 293 9.67 48.23 25.11
C ARG A 293 10.85 49.06 25.58
N LEU A 294 11.83 49.31 24.71
CA LEU A 294 12.97 50.18 24.99
C LEU A 294 12.50 51.61 25.24
N GLN A 295 11.66 52.15 24.34
CA GLN A 295 11.14 53.50 24.46
C GLN A 295 10.32 53.70 25.75
N LYS A 296 9.54 52.69 26.15
CA LYS A 296 8.83 52.71 27.43
C LYS A 296 9.80 52.75 28.61
N LEU A 297 10.81 51.88 28.62
CA LEU A 297 11.80 51.84 29.69
C LEU A 297 12.62 53.14 29.78
N GLU A 298 12.93 53.76 28.64
CA GLU A 298 13.60 55.06 28.60
C GLU A 298 12.73 56.18 29.18
N SER A 299 11.43 56.17 28.86
CA SER A 299 10.45 57.09 29.46
C SER A 299 10.32 56.89 30.97
N ASP A 300 10.19 55.65 31.42
CA ASP A 300 10.08 55.30 32.84
C ASP A 300 11.35 55.73 33.60
N ALA A 301 12.53 55.52 33.00
CA ALA A 301 13.81 55.96 33.57
C ALA A 301 13.93 57.50 33.62
N ALA A 302 13.42 58.22 32.63
CA ALA A 302 13.37 59.68 32.64
C ALA A 302 12.48 60.21 33.77
N GLN A 303 11.30 59.59 33.96
CA GLN A 303 10.40 59.93 35.07
C GLN A 303 11.05 59.67 36.44
N LEU A 304 11.71 58.53 36.62
CA LEU A 304 12.42 58.22 37.86
C LEU A 304 13.55 59.22 38.15
N ARG A 305 14.31 59.64 37.13
CA ARG A 305 15.35 60.68 37.29
C ARG A 305 14.77 62.03 37.69
N GLU A 306 13.60 62.38 37.17
CA GLU A 306 12.89 63.60 37.56
C GLU A 306 12.39 63.51 39.00
N GLN A 307 11.84 62.37 39.40
CA GLN A 307 11.46 62.13 40.80
C GLN A 307 12.66 62.26 41.73
N LEU A 308 13.81 61.67 41.37
CA LEU A 308 15.05 61.81 42.14
C LEU A 308 15.55 63.25 42.25
N ARG A 309 15.38 64.07 41.20
CA ARG A 309 15.73 65.51 41.25
C ARG A 309 14.80 66.31 42.17
N ASN A 310 13.55 65.89 42.29
CA ASN A 310 12.53 66.58 43.07
C ASN A 310 12.40 66.05 44.50
N LEU A 311 13.20 65.04 44.87
CA LEU A 311 13.34 64.63 46.26
C LEU A 311 14.36 65.55 46.97
N PRO A 312 14.08 66.02 48.20
CA PRO A 312 15.05 66.77 48.97
C PRO A 312 16.30 65.91 49.21
N ILE A 313 17.48 66.52 49.13
CA ILE A 313 18.74 65.86 49.49
C ILE A 313 18.65 65.57 50.99
N GLU A 314 18.64 64.30 51.38
CA GLU A 314 18.81 63.91 52.77
C GLU A 314 20.28 64.19 53.15
N ASP A 315 20.49 65.08 54.13
CA ASP A 315 21.78 65.38 54.76
C ASP A 315 22.28 64.21 55.63
#